data_AF-A0A9W8GTL7-F1
#
_entry.id   AF-A0A9W8GTL7-F1
#
_cell.length_a   1.000
_cell.length_b   1.000
_cell.length_c   1.000
_cell.angle_alpha   90.00
_cell.angle_beta   90.00
_cell.angle_gamma   90.00
#
_symmetry.space_group_name_H-M   'P 1'
#
loop_
_entity.id
_entity.type
_entity.pdbx_description
1 polymer ?
#
loop_
_entity_poly.entity_id
_entity_poly.type
_entity_poly.pdbx_seq_one_letter_code
_entity_poly.pdbx_strand_id
1 'polypeptide(L)'
;MDYSRWSKRALIERLQNLDKIVGTQEPAIATNTDIVMVTTGDVESTTPKRSRPPMKFDFSSFPKRKVAFKFSYFGWAYHGLARQGNALESEEKRLVESEFPTIEGEVFRALASCKLIEDESSCDYSRCGRTDRGVSGFGQVIALYVRSAGQYISDEEVEAELAKGTDASRITRDEQNGGRAVLLPLVERELPYVNMLNKALPPAIRILAWSPVMPDFNARFSCRSRFYR
;
A
#
# COMPACT_ATOMS: atom_id res chain seq x y z
N MET A 1 -28.51 -22.13 -15.52
CA MET A 1 -28.77 -22.48 -14.11
C MET A 1 -28.64 -21.20 -13.30
N ASP A 2 -29.59 -20.90 -12.44
CA ASP A 2 -29.52 -19.74 -11.54
C ASP A 2 -28.92 -20.17 -10.19
N TYR A 3 -27.77 -19.57 -9.85
CA TYR A 3 -26.99 -19.89 -8.66
C TYR A 3 -27.19 -18.87 -7.53
N SER A 4 -27.98 -17.81 -7.74
CA SER A 4 -28.15 -16.69 -6.82
C SER A 4 -28.76 -17.05 -5.47
N ARG A 5 -29.47 -18.19 -5.38
CA ARG A 5 -30.13 -18.68 -4.15
C ARG A 5 -29.39 -19.84 -3.47
N TRP A 6 -28.20 -20.19 -3.95
CA TRP A 6 -27.45 -21.33 -3.42
C TRP A 6 -26.69 -20.95 -2.15
N SER A 7 -26.68 -21.86 -1.18
CA SER A 7 -25.79 -21.73 -0.03
C SER A 7 -24.34 -21.98 -0.47
N LYS A 8 -23.38 -21.32 0.20
CA LYS A 8 -21.95 -21.46 -0.09
C LYS A 8 -21.49 -22.94 -0.09
N ARG A 9 -22.04 -23.76 0.81
CA ARG A 9 -21.73 -25.20 0.88
C ARG A 9 -22.23 -25.97 -0.35
N ALA A 10 -23.47 -25.71 -0.78
CA ALA A 10 -24.05 -26.37 -1.96
C ALA A 10 -23.28 -26.03 -3.25
N LEU A 11 -22.79 -24.79 -3.37
CA LEU A 11 -22.02 -24.38 -4.54
C LEU A 11 -20.64 -25.07 -4.59
N ILE A 12 -19.97 -25.20 -3.44
CA ILE A 12 -18.67 -25.89 -3.32
C ILE A 12 -18.81 -27.37 -3.68
N GLU A 13 -19.85 -28.04 -3.17
CA GLU A 13 -20.11 -29.45 -3.49
C GLU A 13 -20.41 -29.66 -4.97
N ARG A 14 -21.12 -28.72 -5.61
CA ARG A 14 -21.38 -28.77 -7.05
C ARG A 14 -20.11 -28.60 -7.88
N LEU A 15 -19.23 -27.68 -7.50
CA LEU A 15 -17.92 -27.50 -8.17
C LEU A 15 -17.06 -28.76 -8.06
N GLN A 16 -16.94 -29.35 -6.87
CA GLN A 16 -16.21 -30.60 -6.68
C GLN A 16 -16.78 -31.76 -7.52
N ASN A 17 -18.10 -31.81 -7.69
CA ASN A 17 -18.73 -32.80 -8.56
C ASN A 17 -18.46 -32.52 -10.05
N LEU A 18 -18.42 -31.25 -10.46
CA LEU A 18 -18.07 -30.88 -11.83
C LEU A 18 -16.61 -31.18 -12.14
N ASP A 19 -15.69 -30.93 -11.22
CA ASP A 19 -14.27 -31.26 -11.39
C ASP A 19 -14.05 -32.78 -11.54
N LYS A 20 -14.83 -33.60 -10.82
CA LYS A 20 -14.83 -35.07 -11.01
C LYS A 20 -15.38 -35.50 -12.36
N ILE A 21 -16.36 -34.77 -12.90
CA ILE A 21 -16.94 -35.04 -14.22
C ILE A 21 -15.98 -34.61 -15.34
N VAL A 22 -15.20 -33.55 -15.13
CA VAL A 22 -14.22 -33.02 -16.09
C VAL A 22 -12.87 -33.73 -15.98
N GLY A 23 -12.57 -34.37 -14.85
CA GLY A 23 -11.34 -35.12 -14.58
C GLY A 23 -11.22 -36.48 -15.28
N THR A 24 -11.28 -36.51 -16.61
CA THR A 24 -10.65 -37.58 -17.44
C THR A 24 -10.42 -37.20 -18.92
N GLN A 25 -10.36 -35.90 -19.26
CA GLN A 25 -9.90 -35.48 -20.59
C GLN A 25 -8.79 -34.43 -20.47
N GLU A 26 -7.54 -34.90 -20.38
CA GLU A 26 -6.44 -34.14 -20.96
C GLU A 26 -6.55 -34.23 -22.49
N PRO A 27 -6.64 -33.13 -23.24
CA PRO A 27 -6.44 -33.22 -24.68
C PRO A 27 -4.94 -33.40 -24.94
N ALA A 28 -4.57 -34.61 -25.34
CA ALA A 28 -3.29 -34.91 -25.95
C ALA A 28 -3.08 -33.99 -27.17
N ILE A 29 -2.07 -33.13 -27.11
CA ILE A 29 -1.62 -32.34 -28.25
C ILE A 29 -0.90 -33.31 -29.20
N ALA A 30 -1.61 -33.74 -30.24
CA ALA A 30 -1.04 -34.52 -31.33
C ALA A 30 -0.23 -33.60 -32.25
N THR A 31 1.08 -33.84 -32.29
CA THR A 31 1.97 -33.38 -33.35
C THR A 31 1.57 -34.03 -34.67
N ASN A 32 1.28 -33.24 -35.70
CA ASN A 32 1.49 -33.69 -37.08
C ASN A 32 1.92 -32.55 -37.99
N THR A 33 2.98 -32.87 -38.70
CA THR A 33 3.78 -32.11 -39.65
C THR A 33 3.08 -31.96 -41.00
N ASP A 34 3.61 -31.00 -41.77
CA ASP A 34 3.54 -30.83 -43.23
C ASP A 34 2.29 -30.18 -43.85
N ILE A 35 2.46 -28.94 -44.33
CA ILE A 35 2.45 -28.60 -45.78
C ILE A 35 2.91 -27.13 -45.99
N VAL A 36 4.08 -27.02 -46.64
CA VAL A 36 4.55 -26.12 -47.73
C VAL A 36 4.45 -24.58 -47.64
N MET A 37 5.66 -24.01 -47.64
CA MET A 37 6.17 -22.71 -48.15
C MET A 37 5.29 -21.84 -49.06
N VAL A 38 5.22 -20.54 -48.74
CA VAL A 38 5.39 -19.43 -49.72
C VAL A 38 6.13 -18.24 -49.04
N THR A 39 7.17 -17.78 -49.73
CA THR A 39 8.02 -16.57 -49.60
C THR A 39 7.21 -15.27 -49.43
N THR A 40 7.65 -14.13 -48.86
CA THR A 40 8.91 -13.37 -48.83
C THR A 40 8.62 -12.11 -48.00
N GLY A 41 9.59 -11.57 -47.24
CA GLY A 41 9.47 -10.23 -46.67
C GLY A 41 10.44 -9.99 -45.51
N ASP A 42 11.57 -9.33 -45.82
CA ASP A 42 12.57 -8.88 -44.87
C ASP A 42 11.98 -7.98 -43.78
N VAL A 43 12.09 -8.41 -42.51
CA VAL A 43 12.04 -7.51 -41.35
C VAL A 43 13.16 -7.91 -40.39
N GLU A 44 14.12 -7.00 -40.30
CA GLU A 44 15.32 -7.03 -39.49
C GLU A 44 15.00 -7.30 -38.01
N SER A 45 15.50 -8.42 -37.49
CA SER A 45 15.24 -8.89 -36.13
C SER A 45 16.11 -8.16 -35.10
N THR A 46 15.55 -7.17 -34.40
CA THR A 46 16.15 -6.71 -33.14
C THR A 46 15.87 -7.74 -32.05
N THR A 47 16.91 -8.46 -31.62
CA THR A 47 16.83 -9.43 -30.51
C THR A 47 16.32 -8.78 -29.21
N PRO A 48 15.37 -9.39 -28.48
CA PRO A 48 14.86 -8.84 -27.23
C PRO A 48 15.93 -8.94 -26.14
N LYS A 49 16.35 -7.79 -25.60
CA LYS A 49 17.21 -7.74 -24.41
C LYS A 49 16.47 -8.42 -23.25
N ARG A 50 17.06 -9.49 -22.69
CA ARG A 50 16.58 -10.15 -21.47
C ARG A 50 16.51 -9.11 -20.35
N SER A 51 15.31 -8.61 -20.04
CA SER A 51 15.10 -7.73 -18.89
C SER A 51 15.36 -8.54 -17.63
N ARG A 52 16.38 -8.17 -16.86
CA ARG A 52 16.58 -8.72 -15.51
C ARG A 52 15.28 -8.52 -14.71
N PRO A 53 14.87 -9.51 -13.90
CA PRO A 53 13.70 -9.33 -13.04
C PRO A 53 13.90 -8.08 -12.18
N PRO A 54 12.86 -7.24 -12.01
CA PRO A 54 12.99 -6.01 -11.25
C PRO A 54 13.45 -6.34 -9.82
N MET A 55 14.56 -5.75 -9.41
CA MET A 55 15.12 -5.93 -8.06
C MET A 55 14.09 -5.43 -7.04
N LYS A 56 13.77 -6.26 -6.04
CA LYS A 56 12.81 -5.89 -4.99
C LYS A 56 13.41 -4.75 -4.16
N PHE A 57 12.59 -3.74 -3.87
CA PHE A 57 12.99 -2.62 -3.01
C PHE A 57 13.18 -3.13 -1.58
N ASP A 58 14.34 -2.89 -0.99
CA ASP A 58 14.65 -3.29 0.39
C ASP A 58 14.24 -2.18 1.37
N PHE A 59 13.24 -2.47 2.19
CA PHE A 59 12.76 -1.54 3.23
C PHE A 59 13.66 -1.51 4.46
N SER A 60 14.46 -2.56 4.73
CA SER A 60 15.29 -2.67 5.93
C SER A 60 16.48 -1.71 5.94
N SER A 61 16.88 -1.25 4.75
CA SER A 61 17.94 -0.26 4.53
C SER A 61 17.53 1.16 4.90
N PHE A 62 16.23 1.43 5.07
CA PHE A 62 15.72 2.78 5.31
C PHE A 62 15.00 2.88 6.65
N PRO A 63 15.30 3.89 7.48
CA PRO A 63 14.57 4.08 8.71
C PRO A 63 13.14 4.55 8.46
N LYS A 64 12.30 4.33 9.47
CA LYS A 64 10.90 4.73 9.50
C LYS A 64 10.70 5.87 10.48
N ARG A 65 9.71 6.72 10.19
CA ARG A 65 9.29 7.83 11.06
C ARG A 65 7.78 7.79 11.27
N LYS A 66 7.33 8.00 12.50
CA LYS A 66 5.91 8.24 12.78
C LYS A 66 5.50 9.61 12.27
N VAL A 67 4.49 9.65 11.41
CA VAL A 67 3.93 10.87 10.84
C VAL A 67 2.41 10.87 10.94
N ALA A 68 1.83 12.07 10.95
CA ALA A 68 0.40 12.26 10.74
C ALA A 68 0.15 12.94 9.39
N PHE A 69 -0.80 12.43 8.61
CA PHE A 69 -1.27 13.06 7.37
C PHE A 69 -2.64 13.66 7.58
N LYS A 70 -2.82 14.91 7.14
CA LYS A 70 -4.13 15.54 6.98
C LYS A 70 -4.51 15.46 5.51
N PHE A 71 -5.72 15.00 5.22
CA PHE A 71 -6.19 14.83 3.86
C PHE A 71 -7.69 15.10 3.72
N SER A 72 -8.09 15.31 2.48
CA SER A 72 -9.46 15.50 2.08
C SER A 72 -9.84 14.54 0.95
N TYR A 73 -11.11 14.21 0.85
CA TYR A 73 -11.64 13.40 -0.24
C TYR A 73 -13.12 13.69 -0.52
N PHE A 74 -13.49 13.50 -1.78
CA PHE A 74 -14.88 13.42 -2.21
C PHE A 74 -15.37 11.98 -2.11
N GLY A 75 -16.36 11.73 -1.26
CA GLY A 75 -16.79 10.37 -0.90
C GLY A 75 -17.77 9.71 -1.85
N TRP A 76 -18.36 10.43 -2.82
CA TRP A 76 -19.49 9.94 -3.61
C TRP A 76 -19.19 8.64 -4.39
N ALA A 77 -17.94 8.44 -4.81
CA ALA A 77 -17.50 7.28 -5.58
C ALA A 77 -16.99 6.13 -4.70
N TYR A 78 -16.98 6.29 -3.38
CA TYR A 78 -16.28 5.39 -2.46
C TYR A 78 -17.21 4.78 -1.41
N HIS A 79 -16.84 3.59 -0.96
CA HIS A 79 -17.59 2.77 0.00
C HIS A 79 -17.23 3.10 1.45
N GLY A 80 -16.99 4.40 1.69
CA GLY A 80 -16.57 4.95 2.97
C GLY A 80 -15.06 5.05 3.10
N LEU A 81 -14.63 5.55 4.25
CA LEU A 81 -13.21 5.73 4.52
C LEU A 81 -12.52 4.40 4.77
N ALA A 82 -13.06 3.66 5.74
CA ALA A 82 -12.37 2.51 6.30
C ALA A 82 -12.37 1.34 5.31
N ARG A 83 -11.19 0.79 5.07
CA ARG A 83 -11.07 -0.45 4.31
C ARG A 83 -11.78 -1.58 5.04
N GLN A 84 -12.57 -2.39 4.33
CA GLN A 84 -13.31 -3.49 4.92
C GLN A 84 -12.49 -4.79 4.83
N GLY A 85 -11.89 -5.19 5.95
CA GLY A 85 -11.14 -6.45 6.10
C GLY A 85 -9.67 -6.35 5.69
N ASN A 86 -8.80 -7.10 6.38
CA ASN A 86 -7.36 -7.18 6.15
C ASN A 86 -7.09 -7.67 4.72
N ALA A 87 -6.80 -6.74 3.83
CA ALA A 87 -6.96 -6.94 2.39
C ALA A 87 -5.60 -7.01 1.66
N LEU A 88 -4.88 -8.12 1.88
CA LEU A 88 -3.87 -8.69 0.98
C LEU A 88 -4.03 -10.23 1.08
N GLU A 89 -3.90 -11.10 0.07
CA GLU A 89 -2.95 -11.15 -1.05
C GLU A 89 -3.54 -11.75 -2.36
N SER A 90 -4.83 -12.11 -2.43
CA SER A 90 -5.37 -12.83 -3.61
C SER A 90 -5.92 -11.92 -4.72
N GLU A 91 -5.83 -12.40 -5.97
CA GLU A 91 -6.31 -11.69 -7.16
C GLU A 91 -7.82 -11.38 -7.08
N GLU A 92 -8.62 -12.28 -6.52
CA GLU A 92 -10.06 -12.06 -6.34
C GLU A 92 -10.35 -10.86 -5.42
N LYS A 93 -9.49 -10.60 -4.42
CA LYS A 93 -9.68 -9.47 -3.51
C LYS A 93 -9.28 -8.14 -4.13
N ARG A 94 -8.34 -8.14 -5.08
CA ARG A 94 -8.04 -6.94 -5.90
C ARG A 94 -9.23 -6.56 -6.77
N LEU A 95 -9.92 -7.55 -7.34
CA LEU A 95 -11.16 -7.31 -8.08
C LEU A 95 -12.25 -6.71 -7.18
N VAL A 96 -12.42 -7.23 -5.96
CA VAL A 96 -13.38 -6.68 -4.98
C VAL A 96 -13.03 -5.23 -4.59
N GLU A 97 -11.77 -4.90 -4.35
CA GLU A 97 -11.37 -3.51 -4.06
C GLU A 97 -11.60 -2.59 -5.26
N SER A 98 -11.43 -3.10 -6.48
CA SER A 98 -11.72 -2.35 -7.70
C SER A 98 -13.21 -2.08 -7.88
N GLU A 99 -14.07 -3.00 -7.46
CA GLU A 99 -15.53 -2.84 -7.52
C GLU A 99 -16.06 -1.97 -6.37
N PHE A 100 -15.46 -2.10 -5.19
CA PHE A 100 -15.86 -1.41 -3.97
C PHE A 100 -14.72 -0.57 -3.38
N PRO A 101 -14.27 0.49 -4.08
CA PRO A 101 -13.12 1.26 -3.65
C PRO A 101 -13.40 2.00 -2.34
N THR A 102 -12.42 1.95 -1.43
CA THR A 102 -12.43 2.72 -0.17
C THR A 102 -11.34 3.78 -0.20
N ILE A 103 -11.50 4.83 0.61
CA ILE A 103 -10.49 5.89 0.68
C ILE A 103 -9.16 5.35 1.22
N GLU A 104 -9.21 4.50 2.25
CA GLU A 104 -8.00 3.85 2.77
C GLU A 104 -7.33 2.93 1.77
N GLY A 105 -8.10 2.17 0.99
CA GLY A 105 -7.55 1.32 -0.08
C GLY A 105 -6.72 2.12 -1.09
N GLU A 106 -7.22 3.28 -1.53
CA GLU A 106 -6.48 4.20 -2.40
C GLU A 106 -5.24 4.78 -1.73
N VAL A 107 -5.34 5.18 -0.45
CA VAL A 107 -4.21 5.73 0.32
C VAL A 107 -3.12 4.69 0.53
N PHE A 108 -3.45 3.45 0.91
CA PHE A 108 -2.48 2.38 1.07
C PHE A 108 -1.85 1.98 -0.26
N ARG A 109 -2.63 1.94 -1.35
CA ARG A 109 -2.08 1.72 -2.69
C ARG A 109 -1.05 2.80 -3.06
N ALA A 110 -1.35 4.06 -2.79
CA ALA A 110 -0.44 5.18 -3.04
C ALA A 110 0.83 5.09 -2.18
N LEU A 111 0.70 4.78 -0.88
CA LEU A 111 1.82 4.60 0.05
C LEU A 111 2.75 3.46 -0.39
N ALA A 112 2.19 2.31 -0.76
CA ALA A 112 2.95 1.14 -1.23
C ALA A 112 3.63 1.41 -2.58
N SER A 113 2.92 2.07 -3.50
CA SER A 113 3.46 2.46 -4.81
C SER A 113 4.64 3.43 -4.68
N CYS A 114 4.56 4.36 -3.73
CA CYS A 114 5.63 5.30 -3.40
C CYS A 114 6.78 4.69 -2.58
N LYS A 115 6.72 3.38 -2.24
CA LYS A 115 7.68 2.70 -1.37
C LYS A 115 7.83 3.36 0.00
N LEU A 116 6.72 3.88 0.54
CA LEU A 116 6.67 4.50 1.86
C LEU A 116 6.33 3.48 2.96
N ILE A 117 5.56 2.45 2.63
CA ILE A 117 5.25 1.33 3.51
C ILE A 117 5.51 0.02 2.78
N GLU A 118 5.89 -1.01 3.53
CA GLU A 118 5.98 -2.39 3.04
C GLU A 118 4.60 -3.03 3.05
N ASP A 119 3.96 -3.02 4.22
CA ASP A 119 2.66 -3.63 4.45
C ASP A 119 1.79 -2.79 5.41
N GLU A 120 0.47 -2.86 5.24
CA GLU A 120 -0.51 -2.15 6.08
C GLU A 120 -0.45 -2.55 7.55
N SER A 121 -0.21 -3.83 7.84
CA SER A 121 -0.12 -4.36 9.22
C SER A 121 1.15 -3.92 9.93
N SER A 122 2.20 -3.60 9.17
CA SER A 122 3.54 -3.27 9.68
C SER A 122 3.76 -1.79 9.98
N CYS A 123 2.78 -0.92 9.72
CA CYS A 123 2.97 0.53 9.75
C CYS A 123 2.31 1.22 10.96
N ASP A 124 1.76 0.47 11.93
CA ASP A 124 1.07 1.00 13.11
C ASP A 124 0.05 2.10 12.72
N TYR A 125 -0.86 1.71 11.82
CA TYR A 125 -1.85 2.61 11.23
C TYR A 125 -2.96 2.97 12.22
N SER A 126 -3.29 4.24 12.29
CA SER A 126 -4.43 4.77 13.05
C SER A 126 -5.16 5.86 12.26
N ARG A 127 -6.47 6.00 12.51
CA ARG A 127 -7.39 6.93 11.83
C ARG A 127 -8.18 7.73 12.87
N CYS A 128 -8.38 9.04 12.69
CA CYS A 128 -9.18 9.81 13.66
C CYS A 128 -10.66 9.38 13.63
N GLY A 129 -11.31 9.35 12.47
CA GLY A 129 -12.73 8.99 12.37
C GLY A 129 -13.04 8.10 11.18
N ARG A 130 -14.03 7.21 11.28
CA ARG A 130 -14.58 6.49 10.12
C ARG A 130 -15.65 7.37 9.47
N THR A 131 -15.81 7.24 8.15
CA THR A 131 -16.95 7.81 7.42
C THR A 131 -17.63 6.73 6.62
N ASP A 132 -18.95 6.81 6.51
CA ASP A 132 -19.77 5.87 5.75
C ASP A 132 -19.68 6.12 4.24
N ARG A 133 -20.27 5.21 3.47
CA ARG A 133 -20.36 5.30 2.00
C ARG A 133 -20.92 6.66 1.57
N GLY A 134 -20.30 7.27 0.57
CA GLY A 134 -20.74 8.54 0.00
C GLY A 134 -20.33 9.78 0.80
N VAL A 135 -19.92 9.63 2.06
CA VAL A 135 -19.56 10.76 2.93
C VAL A 135 -18.21 11.34 2.52
N SER A 136 -18.15 12.65 2.30
CA SER A 136 -16.91 13.37 2.01
C SER A 136 -16.22 13.81 3.31
N GLY A 137 -14.90 14.03 3.25
CA GLY A 137 -14.12 14.50 4.39
C GLY A 137 -13.16 15.62 3.99
N PHE A 138 -13.13 16.73 4.72
CA PHE A 138 -12.27 17.88 4.42
C PHE A 138 -11.07 18.04 5.40
N GLY A 139 -10.96 17.17 6.39
CA GLY A 139 -9.95 17.28 7.43
C GLY A 139 -9.70 15.97 8.14
N GLN A 140 -9.72 14.87 7.40
CA GLN A 140 -9.42 13.57 7.98
C GLN A 140 -7.93 13.52 8.36
N VAL A 141 -7.64 12.82 9.46
CA VAL A 141 -6.27 12.62 9.95
C VAL A 141 -6.00 11.14 10.13
N ILE A 142 -4.88 10.69 9.59
CA ILE A 142 -4.31 9.35 9.81
C ILE A 142 -2.90 9.49 10.35
N ALA A 143 -2.44 8.49 11.11
CA ALA A 143 -1.06 8.43 11.57
C ALA A 143 -0.51 7.01 11.44
N LEU A 144 0.73 6.91 10.97
CA LEU A 144 1.42 5.66 10.65
C LEU A 144 2.93 5.90 10.57
N TYR A 145 3.70 4.82 10.56
CA TYR A 145 5.12 4.84 10.22
C TYR A 145 5.31 4.78 8.71
N VAL A 146 6.15 5.67 8.19
CA VAL A 146 6.56 5.69 6.79
C VAL A 146 8.06 5.74 6.67
N ARG A 147 8.60 5.27 5.54
CA ARG A 147 10.02 5.44 5.17
C ARG A 147 10.42 6.90 5.26
N SER A 148 11.52 7.18 5.94
CA SER A 148 12.11 8.52 6.10
C SER A 148 13.45 8.64 5.36
N ALA A 149 13.89 9.88 5.11
CA ALA A 149 15.23 10.22 4.66
C ALA A 149 16.27 10.25 5.81
N GLY A 150 15.90 9.79 7.01
CA GLY A 150 16.79 9.66 8.15
C GLY A 150 17.88 8.61 7.95
N GLN A 151 18.72 8.46 8.97
CA GLN A 151 19.86 7.53 8.96
C GLN A 151 19.89 6.70 10.23
N TYR A 152 20.25 5.42 10.10
CA TYR A 152 20.64 4.61 11.25
C TYR A 152 22.01 5.07 11.73
N ILE A 153 22.14 5.26 13.04
CA ILE A 153 23.39 5.72 13.67
C ILE A 153 23.78 4.76 14.82
N SER A 154 25.08 4.67 15.10
CA SER A 154 25.59 3.89 16.25
C SER A 154 25.40 4.64 17.57
N ASP A 155 25.60 3.94 18.69
CA ASP A 155 25.48 4.55 20.02
C ASP A 155 26.53 5.64 20.23
N GLU A 156 27.74 5.47 19.69
CA GLU A 156 28.79 6.49 19.73
C GLU A 156 28.43 7.73 18.90
N GLU A 157 27.79 7.53 17.74
CA GLU A 157 27.33 8.62 16.88
C GLU A 157 26.17 9.40 17.52
N VAL A 158 25.30 8.72 18.30
CA VAL A 158 24.27 9.38 19.09
C VAL A 158 24.89 10.38 20.07
N GLU A 159 25.87 9.94 20.86
CA GLU A 159 26.56 10.80 21.82
C GLU A 159 27.28 11.98 21.12
N ALA A 160 27.89 11.71 19.97
CA ALA A 160 28.55 12.74 19.17
C ALA A 160 27.55 13.80 18.63
N GLU A 161 26.37 13.39 18.17
CA GLU A 161 25.32 14.31 17.70
C GLU A 161 24.73 15.15 18.85
N LEU A 162 24.49 14.53 20.01
CA LEU A 162 24.04 15.25 21.20
C LEU A 162 25.08 16.26 21.67
N ALA A 163 26.38 15.91 21.64
CA ALA A 163 27.48 16.82 21.97
C ALA A 163 27.60 18.00 20.98
N LYS A 164 27.19 17.81 19.71
CA LYS A 164 27.09 18.90 18.72
C LYS A 164 25.88 19.81 18.95
N GLY A 165 25.03 19.51 19.93
CA GLY A 165 23.81 20.25 20.22
C GLY A 165 22.64 19.90 19.29
N THR A 166 22.68 18.74 18.62
CA THR A 166 21.51 18.24 17.88
C THR A 166 20.36 18.00 18.85
N ASP A 167 19.17 18.45 18.47
CA ASP A 167 17.95 18.26 19.25
C ASP A 167 17.69 16.76 19.51
N ALA A 168 17.65 16.38 20.78
CA ALA A 168 17.45 15.01 21.22
C ALA A 168 16.13 14.43 20.70
N SER A 169 15.10 15.24 20.42
CA SER A 169 13.84 14.75 19.85
C SER A 169 13.96 14.24 18.42
N ARG A 170 15.10 14.50 17.75
CA ARG A 170 15.39 13.98 16.40
C ARG A 170 16.05 12.61 16.45
N ILE A 171 16.47 12.13 17.61
CA ILE A 171 17.05 10.81 17.77
C ILE A 171 15.96 9.90 18.34
N THR A 172 15.57 8.87 17.59
CA THR A 172 14.54 7.92 18.03
C THR A 172 15.10 6.51 18.13
N ARG A 173 14.58 5.77 19.11
CA ARG A 173 14.75 4.31 19.24
C ARG A 173 13.37 3.73 19.49
N ASP A 174 12.86 3.02 18.50
CA ASP A 174 11.52 2.42 18.56
C ASP A 174 11.53 1.01 17.95
N GLU A 175 10.50 0.24 18.29
CA GLU A 175 10.34 -1.14 17.81
C GLU A 175 10.13 -1.20 16.29
N GLN A 176 9.58 -0.15 15.68
CA GLN A 176 9.32 -0.09 14.24
C GLN A 176 10.61 0.00 13.42
N ASN A 177 11.68 0.49 14.04
CA ASN A 177 13.04 0.51 13.54
C ASN A 177 13.91 -0.65 14.10
N GLY A 178 13.30 -1.63 14.77
CA GLY A 178 13.99 -2.77 15.34
C GLY A 178 14.93 -2.41 16.49
N GLY A 179 14.61 -1.36 17.25
CA GLY A 179 15.42 -0.90 18.39
C GLY A 179 16.70 -0.14 18.03
N ARG A 180 17.00 0.00 16.74
CA ARG A 180 18.17 0.76 16.25
C ARG A 180 17.95 2.27 16.42
N ALA A 181 19.02 3.00 16.71
CA ALA A 181 18.97 4.45 16.77
C ALA A 181 18.82 5.05 15.38
N VAL A 182 17.91 6.00 15.27
CA VAL A 182 17.64 6.72 14.02
C VAL A 182 17.82 8.20 14.26
N LEU A 183 18.66 8.83 13.45
CA LEU A 183 18.71 10.28 13.32
C LEU A 183 17.70 10.72 12.27
N LEU A 184 16.62 11.35 12.72
CA LEU A 184 15.59 11.90 11.86
C LEU A 184 16.05 13.21 11.20
N PRO A 185 15.70 13.41 9.92
CA PRO A 185 16.04 14.63 9.23
C PRO A 185 15.17 15.78 9.74
N LEU A 186 15.65 17.00 9.51
CA LEU A 186 14.82 18.20 9.58
C LEU A 186 13.67 18.09 8.56
N VAL A 187 12.55 18.74 8.86
CA VAL A 187 11.32 18.64 8.05
C VAL A 187 11.57 19.04 6.59
N GLU A 188 12.44 20.02 6.36
CA GLU A 188 12.82 20.52 5.04
C GLU A 188 13.67 19.54 4.24
N ARG A 189 14.34 18.60 4.92
CA ARG A 189 15.19 17.56 4.32
C ARG A 189 14.49 16.19 4.27
N GLU A 190 13.24 16.13 4.72
CA GLU A 190 12.44 14.91 4.66
C GLU A 190 11.93 14.65 3.24
N LEU A 191 11.50 13.42 2.97
CA LEU A 191 10.86 13.08 1.70
C LEU A 191 9.62 13.97 1.45
N PRO A 192 9.36 14.40 0.19
CA PRO A 192 8.24 15.27 -0.15
C PRO A 192 6.92 14.48 -0.19
N TYR A 193 6.48 13.94 0.95
CA TYR A 193 5.38 12.98 1.06
C TYR A 193 4.10 13.45 0.39
N VAL A 194 3.73 14.71 0.59
CA VAL A 194 2.51 15.30 0.01
C VAL A 194 2.54 15.20 -1.51
N ASN A 195 3.65 15.58 -2.13
CA ASN A 195 3.80 15.57 -3.59
C ASN A 195 3.88 14.14 -4.12
N MET A 196 4.58 13.24 -3.42
CA MET A 196 4.67 11.83 -3.79
C MET A 196 3.28 11.18 -3.79
N LEU A 197 2.54 11.32 -2.69
CA LEU A 197 1.23 10.72 -2.51
C LEU A 197 0.20 11.32 -3.47
N ASN A 198 0.15 12.65 -3.62
CA ASN A 198 -0.82 13.29 -4.52
C ASN A 198 -0.59 12.96 -6.01
N LYS A 199 0.64 12.58 -6.41
CA LYS A 199 0.91 12.06 -7.75
C LYS A 199 0.38 10.64 -7.96
N ALA A 200 0.35 9.84 -6.90
CA ALA A 200 -0.14 8.46 -6.94
C ALA A 200 -1.65 8.33 -6.63
N LEU A 201 -2.25 9.35 -6.00
CA LEU A 201 -3.65 9.36 -5.61
C LEU A 201 -4.58 9.89 -6.71
N PRO A 202 -5.79 9.32 -6.86
CA PRO A 202 -6.83 9.85 -7.72
C PRO A 202 -7.15 11.34 -7.41
N PRO A 203 -7.59 12.14 -8.40
CA PRO A 203 -7.95 13.55 -8.19
C PRO A 203 -8.92 13.84 -7.06
N ALA A 204 -9.79 12.87 -6.75
CA ALA A 204 -10.78 12.97 -5.69
C ALA A 204 -10.21 12.89 -4.27
N ILE A 205 -8.94 12.48 -4.09
CA ILE A 205 -8.27 12.31 -2.79
C ILE A 205 -7.00 13.14 -2.77
N ARG A 206 -6.83 14.00 -1.77
CA ARG A 206 -5.68 14.89 -1.66
C ARG A 206 -5.13 14.93 -0.24
N ILE A 207 -3.84 14.60 -0.12
CA ILE A 207 -3.06 14.93 1.07
C ILE A 207 -2.85 16.44 1.07
N LEU A 208 -3.24 17.08 2.17
CA LEU A 208 -3.16 18.53 2.35
C LEU A 208 -1.89 18.92 3.09
N ALA A 209 -1.51 18.11 4.09
CA ALA A 209 -0.35 18.36 4.92
C ALA A 209 0.13 17.08 5.60
N TRP A 210 1.34 17.13 6.13
CA TRP A 210 1.88 16.11 7.02
C TRP A 210 2.63 16.78 8.18
N SER A 211 2.81 16.05 9.27
CA SER A 211 3.63 16.48 10.41
C SER A 211 4.35 15.28 11.01
N PRO A 212 5.60 15.44 11.49
CA PRO A 212 6.17 14.48 12.42
C PRO A 212 5.32 14.45 13.70
N VAL A 213 5.21 13.27 14.31
CA VAL A 213 4.52 13.07 15.59
C VAL A 213 5.32 12.12 16.46
N MET A 214 5.03 12.11 17.76
CA MET A 214 5.67 11.21 18.70
C MET A 214 5.27 9.74 18.43
N PRO A 215 6.12 8.76 18.78
CA PRO A 215 5.83 7.33 18.60
C PRO A 215 4.50 6.86 19.21
N ASP A 216 4.07 7.47 20.31
CA ASP A 216 2.83 7.16 21.04
C ASP A 216 1.57 7.85 20.46
N PHE A 217 1.73 8.73 19.46
CA PHE A 217 0.61 9.42 18.85
C PHE A 217 -0.32 8.46 18.10
N ASN A 218 -1.60 8.49 18.45
CA ASN A 218 -2.65 7.71 17.80
C ASN A 218 -3.75 8.63 17.28
N ALA A 219 -3.97 8.65 15.96
CA ALA A 219 -4.92 9.58 15.36
C ALA A 219 -6.35 9.44 15.92
N ARG A 220 -6.75 8.24 16.40
CA ARG A 220 -8.06 8.00 17.01
C ARG A 220 -8.17 8.58 18.42
N PHE A 221 -7.20 8.23 19.27
CA PHE A 221 -7.27 8.51 20.71
C PHE A 221 -6.72 9.90 21.06
N SER A 222 -5.80 10.43 20.27
CA SER A 222 -5.34 11.82 20.38
C SER A 222 -6.36 12.82 19.82
N CYS A 223 -7.40 12.37 19.12
CA CYS A 223 -8.45 13.21 18.58
C CYS A 223 -9.39 13.71 19.70
N ARG A 224 -9.44 15.02 19.92
CA ARG A 224 -10.27 15.62 20.99
C ARG A 224 -11.74 15.79 20.60
N SER A 225 -11.99 16.17 19.35
CA SER A 225 -13.34 16.39 18.83
C SER A 225 -13.38 16.19 17.31
N ARG A 226 -14.59 16.02 16.79
CA ARG A 226 -14.88 15.93 15.35
C ARG A 226 -16.03 16.87 15.04
N PHE A 227 -15.93 17.55 13.90
CA PHE A 227 -16.96 18.47 13.43
C PHE A 227 -17.49 17.99 12.08
N TYR A 228 -18.81 17.97 11.96
CA TYR A 228 -19.54 17.54 10.77
C TYR A 228 -20.46 18.69 10.32
N ARG A 229 -20.75 18.74 9.02
CA ARG A 229 -21.71 19.65 8.40
C ARG A 229 -22.67 18.86 7.54
#